data_AF-A0A8X7BHI9-F1
#
_entry.id   AF-A0A8X7BHI9-F1
#
_cell.length_a   1.000
_cell.length_b   1.000
_cell.length_c   1.000
_cell.angle_alpha   90.00
_cell.angle_beta   90.00
_cell.angle_gamma   90.00
#
_symmetry.space_group_name_H-M   'P 1'
#
loop_
_entity.id
_entity.type
_entity.pdbx_description
1 polymer ?
#
loop_
_entity_poly.entity_id
_entity_poly.type
_entity_poly.pdbx_seq_one_letter_code
_entity_poly.pdbx_strand_id
1 'polypeptide(L)'
;MVWGCMSSHGVGRLHIVSGTVKAMDYIEILQNKLLPTARDFLGNQSRIFQDDNAPCHRAKVVQKWLEDHTVNRMNWPGQSPDRNPIESLWFRMGYEISKKKPSNNHELIYISFNIFLQPYCHERSAFEIGAFHAKKM
;
A
#
# COMPACT_ATOMS: atom_id res chain seq x y z
N MET A 1 -3.91 -11.10 -6.46
CA MET A 1 -3.78 -10.23 -5.28
C MET A 1 -2.95 -9.03 -5.66
N VAL A 2 -3.16 -7.91 -5.00
CA VAL A 2 -2.37 -6.69 -5.24
C VAL A 2 -1.88 -6.11 -3.92
N TRP A 3 -0.73 -5.45 -3.99
CA TRP A 3 -0.20 -4.60 -2.94
C TRP A 3 -0.12 -3.18 -3.48
N GLY A 4 -0.57 -2.22 -2.70
CA GLY A 4 -0.45 -0.80 -3.03
C GLY A 4 -0.15 0.02 -1.79
N CYS A 5 0.34 1.24 -2.01
CA CYS A 5 0.52 2.21 -0.95
C CYS A 5 -0.07 3.57 -1.32
N MET A 6 -0.43 4.38 -0.33
CA MET A 6 -0.89 5.76 -0.53
C MET A 6 -0.47 6.67 0.62
N SER A 7 -0.42 7.97 0.36
CA SER A 7 -0.25 9.03 1.36
C SER A 7 -1.17 10.22 1.04
N SER A 8 -1.09 11.30 1.81
CA SER A 8 -1.75 12.57 1.51
C SER A 8 -1.37 13.18 0.15
N HIS A 9 -0.23 12.79 -0.42
CA HIS A 9 0.24 13.23 -1.73
C HIS A 9 -0.38 12.44 -2.89
N GLY A 10 -1.08 11.34 -2.59
CA GLY A 10 -1.75 10.49 -3.56
C GLY A 10 -1.40 9.02 -3.45
N VAL A 11 -1.73 8.29 -4.51
CA VAL A 11 -1.48 6.85 -4.66
C VAL A 11 -0.05 6.58 -5.11
N GLY A 12 0.59 5.61 -4.47
CA GLY A 12 1.96 5.22 -4.73
C GLY A 12 2.11 4.23 -5.88
N ARG A 13 3.07 3.32 -5.74
CA ARG A 13 3.26 2.22 -6.69
C ARG A 13 2.39 1.02 -6.32
N LEU A 14 1.74 0.43 -7.34
CA LEU A 14 1.00 -0.83 -7.24
C LEU A 14 1.90 -2.02 -7.64
N HIS A 15 1.73 -3.16 -6.99
CA HIS A 15 2.46 -4.39 -7.25
C HIS A 15 1.51 -5.59 -7.29
N ILE A 16 1.66 -6.42 -8.33
CA ILE A 16 0.90 -7.65 -8.47
C ILE A 16 1.55 -8.72 -7.61
N VAL A 17 0.77 -9.29 -6.71
CA VAL A 17 1.21 -10.34 -5.79
C VAL A 17 0.77 -11.69 -6.34
N SER A 18 1.75 -12.56 -6.60
CA SER A 18 1.53 -13.96 -6.94
C SER A 18 1.68 -14.85 -5.71
N GLY A 19 0.62 -15.58 -5.35
CA GLY A 19 0.65 -16.53 -4.24
C GLY A 19 0.85 -15.91 -2.84
N THR A 20 1.33 -16.73 -1.91
CA THR A 20 1.54 -16.33 -0.51
C THR A 20 2.81 -15.49 -0.37
N VAL A 21 2.70 -14.33 0.28
CA VAL A 21 3.82 -13.40 0.51
C VAL A 21 4.54 -13.81 1.79
N LYS A 22 5.81 -14.17 1.67
CA LYS A 22 6.71 -14.42 2.81
C LYS A 22 7.40 -13.11 3.22
N ALA A 23 8.12 -13.15 4.33
CA ALA A 23 8.80 -11.97 4.87
C ALA A 23 9.81 -11.37 3.88
N MET A 24 10.57 -12.19 3.14
CA MET A 24 11.54 -11.71 2.15
C MET A 24 10.86 -11.08 0.94
N ASP A 25 9.78 -11.70 0.43
CA ASP A 25 8.98 -11.13 -0.66
C ASP A 25 8.40 -9.77 -0.25
N TYR A 26 7.98 -9.64 1.01
CA TYR A 26 7.51 -8.37 1.54
C TYR A 26 8.60 -7.29 1.58
N ILE A 27 9.82 -7.64 2.02
CA ILE A 27 10.98 -6.73 1.97
C ILE A 27 11.23 -6.25 0.54
N GLU A 28 11.19 -7.16 -0.44
CA GLU A 28 11.36 -6.81 -1.85
C GLU A 28 10.28 -5.82 -2.33
N ILE A 29 9.02 -6.05 -1.93
CA ILE A 29 7.92 -5.12 -2.21
C ILE A 29 8.19 -3.75 -1.59
N LEU A 30 8.58 -3.68 -0.32
CA LEU A 30 8.88 -2.42 0.35
C LEU A 30 10.04 -1.69 -0.33
N GLN A 31 11.12 -2.39 -0.66
CA GLN A 31 12.29 -1.82 -1.32
C GLN A 31 11.96 -1.28 -2.71
N ASN A 32 11.19 -2.03 -3.51
CA ASN A 32 10.93 -1.69 -4.91
C ASN A 32 9.72 -0.77 -5.11
N LYS A 33 8.83 -0.67 -4.11
CA LYS A 33 7.55 0.05 -4.25
C LYS A 33 7.36 1.11 -3.18
N LEU A 34 7.59 0.80 -1.90
CA LEU A 34 7.42 1.77 -0.81
C LEU A 34 8.50 2.85 -0.86
N LEU A 35 9.80 2.48 -0.82
CA LEU A 35 10.88 3.47 -0.72
C LEU A 35 10.92 4.47 -1.88
N PRO A 36 10.75 4.04 -3.15
CA PRO A 36 10.69 4.98 -4.25
C PRO A 36 9.48 5.92 -4.12
N THR A 37 8.33 5.42 -3.67
CA THR A 37 7.13 6.25 -3.47
C THR A 37 7.35 7.24 -2.34
N ALA A 38 7.95 6.81 -1.24
CA ALA A 38 8.33 7.68 -0.13
C ALA A 38 9.31 8.78 -0.56
N ARG A 39 10.27 8.45 -1.43
CA ARG A 39 11.19 9.43 -2.00
C ARG A 39 10.45 10.46 -2.86
N ASP A 40 9.55 10.01 -3.73
CA ASP A 40 8.81 10.89 -4.63
C ASP A 40 7.86 11.83 -3.87
N PHE A 41 7.24 11.36 -2.78
CA PHE A 41 6.23 12.11 -2.03
C PHE A 41 6.78 12.94 -0.88
N LEU A 42 7.81 12.44 -0.19
CA LEU A 42 8.29 13.02 1.08
C LEU A 42 9.76 13.45 1.02
N GLY A 43 10.49 13.07 -0.04
CA GLY A 43 11.94 13.27 -0.12
C GLY A 43 12.68 12.64 1.06
N ASN A 44 13.29 13.51 1.88
CA ASN A 44 14.10 13.14 3.04
C ASN A 44 13.35 13.26 4.38
N GLN A 45 12.04 13.54 4.37
CA GLN A 45 11.26 13.63 5.61
C GLN A 45 11.10 12.25 6.28
N SER A 46 10.80 12.28 7.57
CA SER A 46 10.50 11.06 8.35
C SER A 46 9.30 10.33 7.74
N ARG A 47 9.40 8.99 7.69
CA ARG A 47 8.42 8.12 7.05
C ARG A 47 7.66 7.38 8.13
N ILE A 48 6.37 7.66 8.26
CA ILE A 48 5.47 6.88 9.11
C ILE A 48 4.82 5.80 8.23
N PHE A 49 4.85 4.55 8.65
CA PHE A 49 4.36 3.43 7.85
C PHE A 49 3.32 2.62 8.61
N GLN A 50 2.13 2.49 8.03
CA GLN A 50 1.04 1.67 8.52
C GLN A 50 0.82 0.46 7.62
N ASP A 51 0.76 -0.72 8.24
CA ASP A 51 0.38 -1.99 7.63
C ASP A 51 -0.62 -2.76 8.53
N ASP A 52 -1.12 -3.90 8.05
CA ASP A 52 -2.25 -4.67 8.64
C ASP A 52 -1.86 -5.69 9.73
N ASN A 53 -0.65 -5.61 10.31
CA ASN A 53 -0.14 -6.60 11.28
C ASN A 53 -0.04 -8.06 10.77
N ALA A 54 -0.10 -8.35 9.47
CA ALA A 54 0.03 -9.72 8.98
C ALA A 54 1.34 -10.40 9.48
N PRO A 55 1.35 -11.73 9.69
CA PRO A 55 2.50 -12.44 10.25
C PRO A 55 3.82 -12.19 9.51
N CYS A 56 3.79 -12.12 8.17
CA CYS A 56 4.98 -11.82 7.38
C CYS A 56 5.47 -10.38 7.61
N HIS A 57 4.58 -9.40 7.78
CA HIS A 57 4.93 -8.01 8.08
C HIS A 57 5.56 -7.87 9.47
N ARG A 58 5.20 -8.78 10.40
CA ARG A 58 5.72 -8.80 11.78
C ARG A 58 6.96 -9.68 11.95
N ALA A 59 7.47 -10.31 10.91
CA ALA A 59 8.71 -11.07 10.99
C ALA A 59 9.90 -10.18 11.41
N LYS A 60 10.82 -10.72 12.23
CA LYS A 60 12.00 -9.98 12.74
C LYS A 60 12.84 -9.36 11.63
N VAL A 61 12.99 -10.05 10.51
CA VAL A 61 13.73 -9.56 9.33
C VAL A 61 13.09 -8.31 8.71
N VAL A 62 11.75 -8.23 8.71
CA VAL A 62 11.03 -7.05 8.21
C VAL A 62 11.16 -5.89 9.18
N GLN A 63 11.07 -6.15 10.49
CA GLN A 63 11.25 -5.11 11.51
C GLN A 63 12.65 -4.49 11.41
N LYS A 64 13.68 -5.33 11.35
CA LYS A 64 15.07 -4.89 11.17
C LYS A 64 15.23 -4.09 9.86
N TRP A 65 14.64 -4.56 8.76
CA TRP A 65 14.73 -3.84 7.49
C TRP A 65 14.11 -2.44 7.57
N LEU A 66 12.96 -2.29 8.24
CA LEU A 66 12.32 -0.98 8.42
C LEU A 66 13.21 -0.02 9.24
N GLU A 67 13.82 -0.52 10.32
CA GLU A 67 14.78 0.23 11.14
C GLU A 67 16.00 0.66 10.32
N ASP A 68 16.63 -0.27 9.60
CA ASP A 68 17.82 -0.02 8.77
C ASP A 68 17.53 1.01 7.65
N HIS A 69 16.26 1.19 7.23
CA HIS A 69 15.82 2.15 6.21
C HIS A 69 15.11 3.39 6.76
N THR A 70 15.16 3.60 8.08
CA THR A 70 14.58 4.77 8.76
C THR A 70 13.07 4.93 8.49
N VAL A 71 12.37 3.80 8.40
CA VAL A 71 10.91 3.75 8.22
C VAL A 71 10.25 3.45 9.57
N ASN A 72 9.61 4.46 10.15
CA ASN A 72 8.95 4.35 11.44
C ASN A 72 7.59 3.69 11.28
N ARG A 73 7.46 2.44 11.72
CA ARG A 73 6.16 1.77 11.73
C ARG A 73 5.24 2.40 12.78
N MET A 74 4.02 2.74 12.39
CA MET A 74 2.98 3.20 13.29
C MET A 74 2.51 2.05 14.18
N ASN A 75 2.35 2.30 15.48
CA ASN A 75 1.71 1.36 16.39
C ASN A 75 0.22 1.28 16.06
N TRP A 76 -0.15 0.25 15.30
CA TRP A 76 -1.52 0.03 14.84
C TRP A 76 -2.16 -1.15 15.56
N PRO A 77 -3.35 -0.99 16.18
CA PRO A 77 -4.06 -2.13 16.74
C PRO A 77 -4.44 -3.13 15.65
N GLY A 78 -4.24 -4.42 15.93
CA GLY A 78 -4.70 -5.48 15.04
C GLY A 78 -6.22 -5.41 14.81
N GLN A 79 -6.68 -5.87 13.64
CA GLN A 79 -8.11 -6.01 13.33
C GLN A 79 -8.95 -4.70 13.31
N SER A 80 -8.35 -3.56 13.00
CA SER A 80 -9.07 -2.30 12.75
C SER A 80 -8.98 -1.86 11.28
N PRO A 81 -9.64 -2.57 10.34
CA PRO A 81 -9.63 -2.20 8.92
C PRO A 81 -10.35 -0.88 8.68
N ASP A 82 -11.38 -0.56 9.47
CA ASP A 82 -12.16 0.68 9.43
C ASP A 82 -11.31 1.94 9.55
N ARG A 83 -10.15 1.84 10.19
CA ARG A 83 -9.25 2.97 10.40
C ARG A 83 -8.12 3.05 9.36
N ASN A 84 -8.01 2.10 8.43
CA ASN A 84 -7.01 2.15 7.38
C ASN A 84 -7.57 2.87 6.13
N PRO A 85 -7.12 4.09 5.81
CA PRO A 85 -7.68 4.88 4.71
C PRO A 85 -7.56 4.22 3.32
N ILE A 86 -6.63 3.28 3.13
CA ILE A 86 -6.49 2.56 1.86
C ILE A 86 -7.66 1.61 1.59
N GLU A 87 -8.44 1.20 2.60
CA GLU A 87 -9.62 0.36 2.38
C GLU A 87 -10.66 1.05 1.51
N SER A 88 -10.86 2.36 1.68
CA SER A 88 -11.78 3.15 0.87
C SER A 88 -11.34 3.18 -0.61
N LEU A 89 -10.02 3.24 -0.85
CA LEU A 89 -9.45 3.13 -2.19
C LEU A 89 -9.73 1.74 -2.78
N TRP A 90 -9.48 0.67 -2.03
CA TRP A 90 -9.75 -0.70 -2.48
C TRP A 90 -11.22 -0.96 -2.76
N PHE A 91 -12.12 -0.46 -1.92
CA PHE A 91 -13.56 -0.58 -2.13
C PHE A 91 -13.99 0.06 -3.46
N ARG A 92 -13.53 1.30 -3.71
CA ARG A 92 -13.83 2.00 -4.97
C ARG A 92 -13.22 1.29 -6.17
N MET A 93 -11.99 0.79 -6.05
CA MET A 93 -11.37 0.01 -7.14
C MET A 93 -12.19 -1.23 -7.47
N GLY A 94 -12.61 -2.00 -6.46
CA GLY A 94 -13.46 -3.18 -6.66
C GLY A 94 -14.76 -2.82 -7.37
N TYR A 95 -15.39 -1.71 -6.97
CA TYR A 95 -16.60 -1.20 -7.62
C TYR A 95 -16.36 -0.83 -9.10
N GLU A 96 -15.30 -0.08 -9.42
CA GLU A 96 -15.00 0.32 -10.80
C GLU A 96 -14.57 -0.87 -11.68
N ILE A 97 -13.79 -1.81 -11.15
CA ILE A 97 -13.46 -3.07 -11.83
C ILE A 97 -14.73 -3.85 -12.16
N SER A 98 -15.69 -3.93 -11.23
CA SER A 98 -16.94 -4.68 -11.43
C SER A 98 -17.78 -4.13 -12.58
N LYS A 99 -17.74 -2.81 -12.83
CA LYS A 99 -18.40 -2.18 -13.97
C LYS A 99 -17.76 -2.56 -15.30
N LYS A 100 -16.43 -2.70 -15.32
CA LYS A 100 -15.66 -3.01 -16.54
C LYS A 100 -15.73 -4.47 -16.94
N LYS A 101 -16.03 -5.38 -16.00
CA LYS A 101 -16.22 -6.83 -16.24
C LYS A 101 -15.06 -7.47 -17.00
N PRO A 102 -13.82 -7.45 -16.45
CA PRO A 102 -12.68 -8.08 -17.11
C PRO A 102 -12.92 -9.56 -17.38
N SER A 103 -12.55 -10.00 -18.58
CA SER A 103 -12.74 -11.37 -19.07
C SER A 103 -11.59 -12.31 -18.72
N ASN A 104 -10.43 -11.76 -18.35
CA ASN A 104 -9.22 -12.51 -18.05
C ASN A 104 -8.28 -11.74 -17.10
N ASN A 105 -7.25 -12.42 -16.60
CA ASN A 105 -6.30 -11.86 -15.64
C ASN A 105 -5.51 -10.66 -16.20
N HIS A 106 -5.16 -10.68 -17.48
CA HIS A 106 -4.41 -9.59 -18.11
C HIS A 106 -5.26 -8.31 -18.14
N GLU A 107 -6.53 -8.44 -18.54
CA GLU A 107 -7.49 -7.34 -18.53
C GLU A 107 -7.76 -6.82 -17.12
N LEU A 108 -7.93 -7.72 -16.14
CA LEU A 108 -8.09 -7.36 -14.74
C LEU A 108 -6.89 -6.55 -14.22
N ILE A 109 -5.67 -6.99 -14.51
CA ILE A 109 -4.44 -6.29 -14.12
C ILE A 109 -4.39 -4.91 -14.78
N TYR A 110 -4.60 -4.85 -16.10
CA TYR A 110 -4.59 -3.60 -16.84
C TYR A 110 -5.59 -2.58 -16.29
N ILE A 111 -6.83 -3.00 -16.05
CA ILE A 111 -7.88 -2.15 -15.47
C ILE A 111 -7.50 -1.71 -14.05
N SER A 112 -6.96 -2.63 -13.24
CA SER A 112 -6.54 -2.32 -11.86
C SER A 112 -5.49 -1.21 -11.83
N PHE A 113 -4.47 -1.28 -12.69
CA PHE A 113 -3.45 -0.23 -12.80
C PHE A 113 -4.04 1.10 -13.27
N ASN A 114 -4.91 1.09 -14.29
CA ASN A 114 -5.53 2.31 -14.79
C ASN A 114 -6.40 3.01 -13.74
N ILE A 115 -7.21 2.26 -12.98
CA ILE A 115 -8.04 2.85 -11.93
C ILE A 115 -7.19 3.34 -10.78
N PHE A 116 -6.19 2.56 -10.34
CA PHE A 116 -5.33 2.93 -9.22
C PHE A 116 -4.54 4.22 -9.48
N LEU A 117 -4.11 4.45 -10.72
CA LEU A 117 -3.30 5.62 -11.10
C LEU A 117 -4.13 6.84 -11.51
N GLN A 118 -5.46 6.74 -11.57
CA GLN A 118 -6.29 7.91 -11.85
C GLN A 118 -6.20 8.92 -10.70
N PRO A 119 -6.17 10.25 -11.01
CA PRO A 119 -6.14 11.29 -9.99
C PRO A 119 -7.29 11.10 -9.00
N TYR A 120 -6.94 10.78 -7.76
CA TYR A 120 -7.91 10.54 -6.70
C TYR A 120 -8.29 11.89 -6.07
N CYS A 121 -9.50 12.36 -6.33
CA CYS A 121 -10.06 13.50 -5.61
C CYS A 121 -10.63 13.00 -4.27
N HIS A 122 -9.86 13.13 -3.19
CA HIS A 122 -10.41 13.15 -1.84
C HIS A 122 -9.92 14.41 -1.13
N GLU A 123 -10.86 15.03 -0.41
CA GLU A 123 -10.61 16.12 0.53
C GLU A 123 -9.45 15.78 1.46
N ARG A 124 -8.61 16.78 1.74
CA ARG A 124 -7.40 16.76 2.59
C ARG A 124 -7.70 16.36 4.04
N SER A 125 -8.34 15.22 4.26
CA SER A 125 -8.84 14.79 5.55
C SER A 125 -7.79 13.89 6.22
N ALA A 126 -7.21 14.43 7.28
CA ALA A 126 -6.62 13.72 8.43
C ALA A 126 -5.45 12.74 8.20
N PHE A 127 -4.73 12.81 7.09
CA PHE A 127 -3.48 12.08 6.95
C PHE A 127 -2.34 12.83 7.66
N GLU A 128 -1.73 12.22 8.68
CA GLU A 128 -0.45 12.69 9.18
C GLU A 128 0.55 12.72 8.01
N ILE A 129 1.21 13.87 7.86
CA ILE A 129 2.26 14.08 6.86
C ILE A 129 3.33 13.01 7.13
N GLY A 130 3.45 12.06 6.20
CA GLY A 130 4.41 10.97 6.30
C GLY A 130 3.83 9.56 6.35
N ALA A 131 2.51 9.40 6.53
CA ALA A 131 1.85 8.09 6.69
C ALA A 131 1.63 7.36 5.34
N PHE A 132 2.27 6.21 5.19
CA PHE A 132 2.03 5.25 4.10
C PHE A 132 1.15 4.11 4.56
N HIS A 133 0.06 3.88 3.85
CA HIS A 133 -0.87 2.80 4.16
C HIS A 133 -0.68 1.69 3.16
N ALA A 134 -0.33 0.49 3.61
CA ALA A 134 -0.15 -0.65 2.72
C ALA A 134 -0.94 -1.85 3.21
N LYS A 135 -1.69 -2.45 2.29
CA LYS A 135 -2.44 -3.66 2.56
C LYS A 135 -2.36 -4.60 1.36
N LYS A 136 -2.35 -5.89 1.67
CA LYS A 136 -2.55 -6.95 0.71
C LYS A 136 -4.05 -7.21 0.55
N MET A 137 -4.55 -7.19 -0.68
CA MET A 137 -5.88 -7.71 -1.02
C MET A 137 -5.76 -9.04 -1.76
#